data_AF-S8EYI3-F1
#
_entry.id   AF-S8EYI3-F1
#
_cell.length_a   1.000
_cell.length_b   1.000
_cell.length_c   1.000
_cell.angle_alpha   90.00
_cell.angle_beta   90.00
_cell.angle_gamma   90.00
#
_symmetry.space_group_name_H-M   'P 1'
#
loop_
_entity.id
_entity.type
_entity.pdbx_description
1 polymer ?
#
loop_
_entity_poly.entity_id
_entity_poly.type
_entity_poly.pdbx_seq_one_letter_code
_entity_poly.pdbx_strand_id
1 'polypeptide(L)'
;MAHKRICKERRKGQARFASTPGALEVYTALREFSGKHRSTIGACAFQSVRYHYQPPHSSDPIATSKLREDVLVIHLRTRPNAEEARPEKCFFATDAHLETITSYFREEQQEDMRSRLKWCIEQGTRNRGPSSAVLVVWVVDDSIAPVRPATVMPSLFSLDQSEVAWLAFPWKEFLLHNLNEGIVH
;
A
#
# COMPACT_ATOMS: atom_id res chain seq x y z
N MET A 1 18.97 9.33 -10.11
CA MET A 1 19.08 9.22 -8.63
C MET A 1 18.01 8.33 -7.99
N ALA A 2 16.76 8.31 -8.46
CA ALA A 2 15.68 7.48 -7.89
C ALA A 2 15.98 5.95 -7.86
N HIS A 3 16.57 5.40 -8.93
CA HIS A 3 16.91 3.96 -9.00
C HIS A 3 17.85 3.50 -7.88
N LYS A 4 18.89 4.29 -7.55
CA LYS A 4 19.82 3.98 -6.44
C LYS A 4 19.11 3.91 -5.09
N ARG A 5 18.09 4.75 -4.87
CA ARG A 5 17.33 4.77 -3.62
C ARG A 5 16.37 3.59 -3.51
N ILE A 6 15.65 3.26 -4.59
CA ILE A 6 14.79 2.07 -4.67
C ILE A 6 15.63 0.80 -4.42
N CYS A 7 16.81 0.71 -5.02
CA CYS A 7 17.73 -0.41 -4.78
C CYS A 7 18.24 -0.46 -3.33
N LYS A 8 18.49 0.69 -2.69
CA LYS A 8 18.91 0.76 -1.27
C LYS A 8 17.80 0.33 -0.32
N GLU A 9 16.57 0.79 -0.55
CA GLU A 9 15.38 0.39 0.22
C GLU A 9 15.12 -1.12 0.08
N ARG A 10 15.26 -1.66 -1.14
CA ARG A 10 15.15 -3.10 -1.41
C ARG A 10 16.18 -3.91 -0.62
N ARG A 11 17.46 -3.49 -0.64
CA ARG A 11 18.54 -4.16 0.11
C ARG A 11 18.32 -4.09 1.62
N LYS A 12 17.84 -2.95 2.14
CA LYS A 12 17.49 -2.80 3.56
C LYS A 12 16.37 -3.75 3.98
N GLY A 13 15.31 -3.86 3.16
CA GLY A 13 14.22 -4.79 3.40
C GLY A 13 14.70 -6.24 3.43
N GLN A 14 15.45 -6.66 2.40
CA GLN A 14 16.01 -8.02 2.35
C GLN A 14 16.93 -8.32 3.54
N ALA A 15 17.84 -7.40 3.89
CA ALA A 15 18.74 -7.58 5.03
C ALA A 15 18.00 -7.72 6.36
N ARG A 16 16.87 -7.02 6.53
CA ARG A 16 16.03 -7.11 7.75
C ARG A 16 15.38 -8.49 7.92
N PHE A 17 15.01 -9.14 6.82
CA PHE A 17 14.31 -10.43 6.86
C PHE A 17 15.25 -11.64 6.65
N ALA A 18 16.46 -11.43 6.13
CA ALA A 18 17.42 -12.51 5.86
C ALA A 18 17.87 -13.28 7.12
N SER A 19 17.80 -12.66 8.30
CA SER A 19 18.14 -13.31 9.57
C SER A 19 16.98 -14.08 10.22
N THR A 20 15.78 -14.02 9.65
CA THR A 20 14.58 -14.66 10.19
C THR A 20 14.11 -15.77 9.26
N PRO A 21 14.08 -17.05 9.71
CA PRO A 21 13.63 -18.17 8.89
C PRO A 21 12.23 -17.93 8.31
N GLY A 22 12.03 -18.20 7.01
CA GLY A 22 10.76 -18.05 6.32
C GLY A 22 10.35 -16.60 6.00
N ALA A 23 10.92 -15.59 6.67
CA ALA A 23 10.52 -14.20 6.49
C ALA A 23 10.98 -13.62 5.14
N LEU A 24 12.13 -14.08 4.63
CA LEU A 24 12.65 -13.62 3.34
C LEU A 24 11.83 -14.16 2.17
N GLU A 25 11.38 -15.40 2.27
CA GLU A 25 10.52 -16.07 1.29
C GLU A 25 9.17 -15.35 1.23
N VAL A 26 8.52 -15.14 2.38
CA VAL A 26 7.24 -14.41 2.47
C VAL A 26 7.40 -12.98 1.97
N TYR A 27 8.46 -12.28 2.36
CA TYR A 27 8.74 -10.92 1.86
C TYR A 27 8.94 -10.89 0.33
N THR A 28 9.63 -11.88 -0.22
CA THR A 28 9.85 -11.99 -1.67
C THR A 28 8.54 -12.26 -2.40
N ALA A 29 7.72 -13.19 -1.90
CA ALA A 29 6.40 -13.48 -2.45
C ALA A 29 5.48 -12.26 -2.39
N LEU A 30 5.47 -11.54 -1.25
CA LEU A 30 4.69 -10.30 -1.10
C LEU A 30 5.11 -9.24 -2.11
N ARG A 31 6.40 -9.13 -2.43
CA ARG A 31 6.87 -8.20 -3.46
C ARG A 31 6.36 -8.57 -4.84
N GLU A 32 6.42 -9.85 -5.21
CA GLU A 32 5.92 -10.32 -6.52
C GLU A 32 4.39 -10.14 -6.61
N PHE A 33 3.66 -10.48 -5.54
CA PHE A 33 2.23 -10.19 -5.42
C PHE A 33 1.93 -8.70 -5.59
N SER A 34 2.65 -7.83 -4.87
CA SER A 34 2.50 -6.37 -4.96
C SER A 34 2.78 -5.85 -6.38
N GLY A 35 3.79 -6.41 -7.05
CA GLY A 35 4.15 -6.05 -8.42
C GLY A 35 3.05 -6.39 -9.41
N LYS A 36 2.50 -7.60 -9.33
CA LYS A 36 1.39 -8.06 -10.17
C LYS A 36 0.12 -7.23 -9.98
N HIS A 37 -0.22 -6.90 -8.73
CA HIS A 37 -1.48 -6.23 -8.39
C HIS A 37 -1.35 -4.70 -8.28
N ARG A 38 -0.22 -4.13 -8.70
CA ARG A 38 0.11 -2.71 -8.53
C ARG A 38 -0.93 -1.77 -9.14
N SER A 39 -1.47 -2.09 -10.31
CA SER A 39 -2.48 -1.28 -11.01
C SER A 39 -3.79 -1.23 -10.22
N THR A 40 -4.32 -2.39 -9.83
CA THR A 40 -5.51 -2.53 -9.00
C THR A 40 -5.36 -1.78 -7.69
N ILE A 41 -4.23 -1.95 -7.02
CA ILE A 41 -3.92 -1.28 -5.75
C ILE A 41 -3.88 0.24 -5.94
N GLY A 42 -3.21 0.72 -6.98
CA GLY A 42 -3.15 2.15 -7.29
C GLY A 42 -4.53 2.77 -7.50
N ALA A 43 -5.40 2.08 -8.25
CA ALA A 43 -6.77 2.52 -8.49
C ALA A 43 -7.60 2.59 -7.19
N CYS A 44 -7.52 1.56 -6.35
CA CYS A 44 -8.31 1.49 -5.12
C CYS A 44 -7.76 2.37 -4.00
N ALA A 45 -6.44 2.57 -3.93
CA ALA A 45 -5.79 3.35 -2.89
C ALA A 45 -6.31 4.78 -2.85
N PHE A 46 -6.38 5.47 -3.99
CA PHE A 46 -6.99 6.80 -4.03
C PHE A 46 -8.48 6.75 -3.68
N GLN A 47 -9.25 5.83 -4.27
CA GLN A 47 -10.70 5.74 -4.03
C GLN A 47 -11.02 5.49 -2.55
N SER A 48 -10.16 4.76 -1.83
CA SER A 48 -10.33 4.52 -0.40
C SER A 48 -10.30 5.81 0.43
N VAL A 49 -9.39 6.74 0.12
CA VAL A 49 -9.24 7.99 0.89
C VAL A 49 -9.98 9.18 0.27
N ARG A 50 -10.43 9.05 -0.98
CA ARG A 50 -11.00 10.13 -1.81
C ARG A 50 -12.00 11.02 -1.07
N TYR A 51 -12.93 10.41 -0.34
CA TYR A 51 -13.99 11.11 0.38
C TYR A 51 -13.46 12.15 1.37
N HIS A 52 -12.28 11.93 1.96
CA HIS A 52 -11.67 12.89 2.90
C HIS A 52 -11.10 14.13 2.23
N TYR A 53 -10.80 14.06 0.93
CA TYR A 53 -10.13 15.12 0.16
C TYR A 53 -11.09 15.86 -0.78
N GLN A 54 -12.39 15.63 -0.63
CA GLN A 54 -13.41 16.19 -1.52
C GLN A 54 -14.59 16.77 -0.72
N PRO A 55 -15.37 17.69 -1.32
CA PRO A 55 -16.61 18.15 -0.71
C PRO A 55 -17.59 16.99 -0.44
N PRO A 56 -18.37 17.05 0.64
CA PRO A 56 -18.45 18.14 1.62
C PRO A 56 -17.39 18.06 2.74
N HIS A 57 -16.49 17.09 2.74
CA HIS A 57 -15.54 16.84 3.84
C HIS A 57 -14.30 17.71 3.78
N SER A 58 -13.95 18.18 2.59
CA SER A 58 -12.87 19.14 2.40
C SER A 58 -13.26 20.17 1.34
N SER A 59 -13.10 21.45 1.69
CA SER A 59 -13.17 22.58 0.77
C SER A 59 -11.79 23.01 0.26
N ASP A 60 -10.71 22.49 0.85
CA ASP A 60 -9.32 22.74 0.47
C ASP A 60 -8.51 21.43 0.58
N PRO A 61 -8.41 20.67 -0.52
CA PRO A 61 -7.71 19.39 -0.54
C PRO A 61 -6.21 19.52 -0.24
N ILE A 62 -5.61 20.68 -0.56
CA ILE A 62 -4.19 20.97 -0.35
C ILE A 62 -3.92 21.23 1.14
N ALA A 63 -4.82 21.93 1.83
CA ALA A 63 -4.73 22.06 3.28
C ALA A 63 -4.98 20.70 3.96
N THR A 64 -6.00 19.95 3.53
CA THR A 64 -6.30 18.62 4.08
C THR A 64 -5.13 17.65 3.93
N SER A 65 -4.43 17.65 2.80
CA SER A 65 -3.28 16.75 2.58
C SER A 65 -2.08 17.03 3.48
N LYS A 66 -2.00 18.22 4.09
CA LYS A 66 -0.94 18.53 5.06
C LYS A 66 -1.22 17.97 6.45
N LEU A 67 -2.48 17.63 6.74
CA LEU A 67 -2.92 17.17 8.06
C LEU A 67 -3.12 15.65 8.12
N ARG A 68 -3.31 15.01 6.96
CA ARG A 68 -3.63 13.59 6.88
C ARG A 68 -2.41 12.74 6.56
N GLU A 69 -2.32 11.61 7.25
CA GLU A 69 -1.28 10.60 7.09
C GLU A 69 -1.94 9.24 6.86
N ASP A 70 -2.60 9.09 5.71
CA ASP A 70 -3.47 7.94 5.44
C ASP A 70 -2.68 6.65 5.15
N VAL A 71 -3.20 5.54 5.68
CA VAL A 71 -2.68 4.19 5.47
C VAL A 71 -3.83 3.27 5.03
N LEU A 72 -3.70 2.63 3.87
CA LEU A 72 -4.58 1.55 3.44
C LEU A 72 -3.96 0.21 3.86
N VAL A 73 -4.61 -0.50 4.77
CA VAL A 73 -4.19 -1.82 5.24
C VAL A 73 -4.96 -2.89 4.48
N ILE A 74 -4.23 -3.81 3.86
CA ILE A 74 -4.78 -4.96 3.12
C ILE A 74 -4.39 -6.23 3.85
N HIS A 75 -5.39 -6.97 4.33
CA HIS A 75 -5.21 -8.25 4.99
C HIS A 75 -5.14 -9.36 3.96
N LEU A 76 -4.10 -10.18 4.08
CA LEU A 76 -3.81 -11.30 3.25
C LEU A 76 -3.71 -12.56 4.10
N ARG A 77 -4.05 -13.69 3.49
CA ARG A 77 -3.76 -15.02 4.02
C ARG A 77 -3.01 -15.84 2.99
N THR A 78 -2.25 -16.80 3.49
CA THR A 78 -1.50 -17.74 2.68
C THR A 78 -2.47 -18.77 2.08
N ARG A 79 -2.33 -19.08 0.80
CA ARG A 79 -3.17 -20.12 0.16
C ARG A 79 -2.80 -21.50 0.70
N PRO A 80 -3.77 -22.45 0.79
CA PRO A 80 -3.48 -23.82 1.20
C PRO A 80 -2.39 -24.52 0.37
N ASN A 81 -2.24 -24.15 -0.90
CA ASN A 81 -1.23 -24.67 -1.83
C ASN A 81 -0.12 -23.66 -2.14
N ALA A 82 0.17 -22.72 -1.23
CA ALA A 82 1.12 -21.64 -1.49
C ALA A 82 2.55 -22.11 -1.80
N GLU A 83 2.97 -23.28 -1.30
CA GLU A 83 4.29 -23.84 -1.54
C GLU A 83 4.52 -24.28 -2.99
N GLU A 84 3.46 -24.71 -3.67
CA GLU A 84 3.47 -25.13 -5.08
C GLU A 84 3.04 -23.99 -6.02
N ALA A 85 2.44 -22.94 -5.46
CA ALA A 85 1.99 -21.78 -6.22
C ALA A 85 3.17 -20.89 -6.65
N ARG A 86 3.02 -20.22 -7.79
CA ARG A 86 3.93 -19.13 -8.15
C ARG A 86 3.89 -18.04 -7.08
N PRO A 87 5.00 -17.33 -6.78
CA PRO A 87 5.09 -16.34 -5.70
C PRO A 87 3.96 -15.31 -5.69
N GLU A 88 3.53 -14.84 -6.87
CA GLU A 88 2.46 -13.87 -7.06
C GLU A 88 1.04 -14.44 -6.88
N LYS A 89 0.93 -15.73 -6.56
CA LYS A 89 -0.30 -16.45 -6.25
C LYS A 89 -0.26 -17.08 -4.85
N CYS A 90 0.74 -16.81 -4.02
CA CYS A 90 0.82 -17.41 -2.68
C CYS A 90 -0.23 -16.85 -1.70
N PHE A 91 -0.85 -15.71 -2.03
CA PHE A 91 -1.77 -15.01 -1.12
C PHE A 91 -3.16 -14.83 -1.72
N PHE A 92 -4.10 -14.58 -0.83
CA PHE A 92 -5.42 -14.06 -1.14
C PHE A 92 -5.82 -12.99 -0.12
N ALA A 93 -6.53 -11.96 -0.57
CA ALA A 93 -7.01 -10.88 0.27
C ALA A 93 -8.28 -11.27 1.01
N THR A 94 -8.32 -11.01 2.32
CA THR A 94 -9.47 -11.32 3.18
C THR A 94 -10.22 -10.07 3.59
N ASP A 95 -9.51 -8.96 3.78
CA ASP A 95 -10.10 -7.69 4.20
C ASP A 95 -9.23 -6.49 3.78
N ALA A 96 -9.81 -5.30 3.83
CA ALA A 96 -9.08 -4.04 3.69
C ALA A 96 -9.77 -2.92 4.49
N HIS A 97 -8.98 -2.06 5.12
CA HIS A 97 -9.48 -0.92 5.88
C HIS A 97 -8.48 0.24 5.92
N LEU A 98 -8.94 1.39 6.39
CA LEU A 98 -8.14 2.61 6.50
C LEU A 98 -7.67 2.84 7.92
N GLU A 99 -6.43 3.29 8.03
CA GLU A 99 -5.76 3.69 9.26
C GLU A 99 -4.99 4.99 9.03
N THR A 100 -4.31 5.47 10.08
CA THR A 100 -3.34 6.56 9.99
C THR A 100 -1.94 6.07 10.35
N ILE A 101 -0.90 6.82 10.00
CA ILE A 101 0.47 6.47 10.40
C ILE A 101 0.58 6.30 11.92
N THR A 102 -0.01 7.20 12.69
CA THR A 102 0.06 7.19 14.15
C THR A 102 -0.69 6.02 14.77
N SER A 103 -1.84 5.61 14.21
CA SER A 103 -2.63 4.49 14.74
C SER A 103 -2.06 3.13 14.35
N TYR A 104 -1.47 3.01 13.16
CA TYR A 104 -1.03 1.72 12.63
C TYR A 104 0.43 1.37 12.94
N PHE A 105 1.35 2.33 12.81
CA PHE A 105 2.78 2.07 12.99
C PHE A 105 3.26 2.37 14.40
N ARG A 106 4.21 1.55 14.89
CA ARG A 106 4.93 1.83 16.13
C ARG A 106 5.71 3.14 16.01
N GLU A 107 5.88 3.86 17.10
CA GLU A 107 6.53 5.18 17.15
C GLU A 107 7.88 5.19 16.40
N GLU A 108 8.73 4.17 16.64
CA GLU A 108 10.02 3.97 15.98
C GLU A 108 9.95 3.92 14.44
N GLN A 109 8.80 3.57 13.88
CA GLN A 109 8.58 3.41 12.44
C GLN A 109 7.90 4.63 11.82
N GLN A 110 7.20 5.45 12.62
CA GLN A 110 6.37 6.54 12.11
C GLN A 110 7.20 7.58 11.34
N GLU A 111 8.38 7.95 11.86
CA GLU A 111 9.24 8.94 11.20
C GLU A 111 9.75 8.46 9.83
N ASP A 112 10.12 7.18 9.70
CA ASP A 112 10.51 6.60 8.40
C ASP A 112 9.33 6.61 7.44
N MET A 113 8.12 6.29 7.91
CA MET A 113 6.90 6.29 7.09
C MET A 113 6.52 7.70 6.63
N ARG A 114 6.56 8.69 7.52
CA ARG A 114 6.36 10.11 7.18
C ARG A 114 7.39 10.60 6.17
N SER A 115 8.65 10.23 6.34
CA SER A 115 9.73 10.58 5.42
C SER A 115 9.50 10.02 4.01
N ARG A 116 9.06 8.75 3.92
CA ARG A 116 8.70 8.12 2.64
C ARG A 116 7.51 8.81 1.98
N LEU A 117 6.48 9.10 2.76
CA LEU A 117 5.27 9.77 2.28
C LEU A 117 5.60 11.18 1.76
N LYS A 118 6.28 11.99 2.57
CA LYS A 118 6.73 13.35 2.21
C LYS A 118 7.54 13.33 0.92
N TRP A 119 8.52 12.44 0.81
CA TRP A 119 9.30 12.34 -0.42
C TRP A 119 8.43 11.98 -1.63
N CYS A 120 7.49 11.03 -1.49
CA CYS A 120 6.61 10.64 -2.58
C CYS A 120 5.75 11.82 -3.05
N ILE A 121 5.17 12.56 -2.10
CA ILE A 121 4.39 13.77 -2.35
C ILE A 121 5.22 14.84 -3.05
N GLU A 122 6.45 15.10 -2.59
CA GLU A 122 7.35 16.06 -3.22
C GLU A 122 7.69 15.67 -4.67
N GLN A 123 7.95 14.38 -4.93
CA GLN A 123 8.20 13.90 -6.30
C GLN A 123 6.94 14.00 -7.16
N GLY A 124 5.76 13.69 -6.62
CA GLY A 124 4.50 13.84 -7.33
C GLY A 124 4.23 15.28 -7.71
N THR A 125 4.37 16.17 -6.73
CA THR A 125 4.12 17.61 -6.88
C THR A 125 4.99 18.24 -7.94
N ARG A 126 6.28 17.87 -7.97
CA ARG A 126 7.23 18.36 -9.00
C ARG A 126 6.88 17.91 -10.42
N ASN A 127 6.27 16.74 -10.57
CA ASN A 127 6.05 16.14 -11.89
C ASN A 127 4.64 16.35 -12.44
N ARG A 128 3.65 16.54 -11.57
CA ARG A 128 2.22 16.49 -11.94
C ARG A 128 1.36 17.60 -11.32
N GLY A 129 1.96 18.54 -10.59
CA GLY A 129 1.21 19.55 -9.83
C GLY A 129 0.72 19.02 -8.47
N PRO A 130 -0.08 19.80 -7.71
CA PRO A 130 -0.45 19.50 -6.32
C PRO A 130 -0.89 18.04 -6.14
N SER A 131 -0.16 17.30 -5.31
CA SER A 131 -0.36 15.87 -5.12
C SER A 131 -0.38 15.51 -3.64
N SER A 132 -0.99 14.37 -3.32
CA SER A 132 -0.89 13.70 -2.03
C SER A 132 -0.61 12.21 -2.24
N ALA A 133 -0.41 11.47 -1.15
CA ALA A 133 -0.21 10.03 -1.22
C ALA A 133 -0.87 9.32 -0.03
N VAL A 134 -1.15 8.04 -0.23
CA VAL A 134 -1.58 7.10 0.82
C VAL A 134 -0.54 5.98 0.88
N LEU A 135 -0.19 5.53 2.10
CA LEU A 135 0.67 4.35 2.25
C LEU A 135 -0.17 3.09 2.16
N VAL A 136 0.16 2.19 1.26
CA VAL A 136 -0.47 0.86 1.18
C VAL A 136 0.41 -0.15 1.92
N VAL A 137 -0.20 -0.91 2.82
CA VAL A 137 0.46 -1.93 3.63
C VAL A 137 -0.24 -3.28 3.45
N TRP A 138 0.54 -4.33 3.27
CA TRP A 138 0.05 -5.70 3.26
C TRP A 138 0.39 -6.41 4.57
N VAL A 139 -0.59 -7.09 5.15
CA VAL A 139 -0.43 -7.90 6.37
C VAL A 139 -0.77 -9.35 6.03
N VAL A 140 0.16 -10.27 6.26
CA VAL A 140 -0.12 -11.72 6.14
C VAL A 140 -0.52 -12.23 7.53
N ASP A 141 -1.81 -12.45 7.73
CA ASP A 141 -2.40 -12.73 9.04
C ASP A 141 -1.97 -14.09 9.61
N ASP A 142 -1.74 -15.07 8.74
CA ASP A 142 -1.33 -16.43 9.09
C ASP A 142 0.18 -16.68 8.97
N SER A 143 0.97 -15.62 8.88
CA SER A 143 2.43 -15.77 8.82
C SER A 143 2.97 -16.34 10.14
N ILE A 144 3.63 -17.50 10.04
CA ILE A 144 4.38 -18.11 11.15
C ILE A 144 5.67 -17.36 11.49
N ALA A 145 6.06 -16.37 10.67
CA ALA A 145 7.28 -15.60 10.90
C ALA A 145 7.10 -14.70 12.14
N PRO A 146 8.06 -14.69 13.08
CA PRO A 146 8.00 -13.85 14.28
C PRO A 146 7.98 -12.35 13.96
N VAL A 147 8.45 -11.98 12.77
CA VAL A 147 8.30 -10.64 12.19
C VAL A 147 7.25 -10.74 11.10
N ARG A 148 6.13 -10.01 11.23
CA ARG A 148 5.15 -9.87 10.14
C ARG A 148 5.79 -9.06 9.01
N PRO A 149 6.18 -9.69 7.89
CA PRO A 149 6.77 -8.95 6.80
C PRO A 149 5.68 -8.08 6.18
N ALA A 150 5.78 -6.77 6.37
CA ALA A 150 4.94 -5.80 5.71
C ALA A 150 5.74 -5.16 4.58
N THR A 151 5.20 -5.19 3.37
CA THR A 151 5.68 -4.30 2.32
C THR A 151 4.90 -3.00 2.43
N VAL A 152 5.55 -1.86 2.17
CA VAL A 152 4.89 -0.55 2.20
C VAL A 152 5.11 0.12 0.86
N MET A 153 4.02 0.51 0.20
CA MET A 153 4.06 1.18 -1.09
C MET A 153 3.26 2.49 -1.02
N PRO A 154 3.90 3.65 -1.23
CA PRO A 154 3.14 4.88 -1.38
C PRO A 154 2.40 4.86 -2.72
N SER A 155 1.11 5.20 -2.68
CA SER A 155 0.27 5.45 -3.86
C SER A 155 -0.01 6.94 -3.96
N LEU A 156 0.50 7.56 -5.02
CA LEU A 156 0.38 8.99 -5.29
C LEU A 156 -0.93 9.28 -6.03
N PHE A 157 -1.60 10.36 -5.65
CA PHE A 157 -2.77 10.88 -6.35
C PHE A 157 -2.72 12.41 -6.50
N SER A 158 -3.37 12.90 -7.56
CA SER A 158 -3.50 14.35 -7.80
C SER A 158 -4.55 14.94 -6.86
N LEU A 159 -4.29 16.16 -6.37
CA LEU A 159 -5.27 16.97 -5.64
C LEU A 159 -6.04 17.90 -6.58
N ASP A 160 -5.66 17.96 -7.86
CA ASP A 160 -6.45 18.63 -8.88
C ASP A 160 -7.73 17.81 -9.12
N GLN A 161 -8.86 18.37 -8.69
CA GLN A 161 -10.17 17.71 -8.73
C GLN A 161 -10.85 17.79 -10.11
N SER A 162 -10.19 18.36 -11.12
CA SER A 162 -10.75 18.55 -12.45
C SER A 162 -11.03 17.25 -13.22
N GLU A 163 -10.41 16.12 -12.83
CA GLU A 163 -10.46 14.88 -13.62
C GLU A 163 -11.32 13.74 -13.04
N VAL A 164 -11.99 13.91 -11.90
CA VAL A 164 -12.61 12.76 -11.21
C VAL A 164 -14.10 12.66 -11.46
N ALA A 165 -14.50 11.74 -12.35
CA ALA A 165 -15.90 11.36 -12.52
C ALA A 165 -16.55 10.86 -11.20
N TRP A 166 -17.78 11.30 -10.98
CA TRP A 166 -18.50 11.36 -9.69
C TRP A 166 -19.23 10.07 -9.28
N LEU A 167 -18.79 8.91 -9.74
CA LEU A 167 -19.48 7.67 -9.39
C LEU A 167 -18.90 7.07 -8.11
N ALA A 168 -19.80 6.72 -7.18
CA ALA A 168 -19.47 5.93 -6.01
C ALA A 168 -18.82 4.62 -6.48
N PHE A 169 -17.54 4.45 -6.16
CA PHE A 169 -16.79 3.27 -6.52
C PHE A 169 -16.70 2.37 -5.28
N PRO A 170 -17.27 1.14 -5.31
CA PRO A 170 -17.15 0.17 -4.23
C PRO A 170 -15.72 -0.38 -4.19
N TRP A 171 -14.79 0.46 -3.75
CA TRP A 171 -13.36 0.25 -3.89
C TRP A 171 -12.90 -1.01 -3.16
N LYS A 172 -13.54 -1.34 -2.03
CA LYS A 172 -13.17 -2.46 -1.19
C LYS A 172 -13.55 -3.78 -1.87
N GLU A 173 -14.78 -3.89 -2.33
CA GLU A 173 -15.29 -5.06 -3.06
C GLU A 173 -14.50 -5.25 -4.35
N PHE A 174 -14.25 -4.18 -5.10
CA PHE A 174 -13.44 -4.22 -6.31
C PHE A 174 -11.99 -4.67 -6.01
N LEU A 175 -11.37 -4.11 -4.97
CA LEU A 175 -10.02 -4.48 -4.55
C LEU A 175 -9.96 -5.97 -4.20
N LEU A 176 -10.82 -6.45 -3.31
CA LEU A 176 -10.83 -7.83 -2.87
C LEU A 176 -11.09 -8.78 -4.05
N HIS A 177 -12.05 -8.46 -4.92
CA HIS A 177 -12.33 -9.26 -6.11
C HIS A 177 -11.09 -9.39 -7.02
N ASN A 178 -10.44 -8.28 -7.37
CA ASN A 178 -9.30 -8.28 -8.29
C ASN A 178 -8.03 -8.86 -7.66
N LEU A 179 -7.82 -8.71 -6.34
CA LEU A 179 -6.70 -9.36 -5.64
C LEU A 179 -6.90 -10.88 -5.57
N ASN A 180 -8.15 -11.34 -5.58
CA ASN A 180 -8.53 -12.75 -5.50
C ASN A 180 -8.85 -13.38 -6.86
N GLU A 181 -8.81 -12.62 -7.95
CA GLU A 181 -9.11 -13.14 -9.27
C GLU A 181 -8.12 -14.25 -9.68
N GLY A 182 -8.66 -15.33 -10.24
CA GLY A 182 -7.87 -16.52 -10.58
C GLY A 182 -7.49 -17.39 -9.37
N ILE A 183 -8.15 -17.21 -8.23
CA ILE A 183 -8.29 -18.24 -7.20
C ILE A 183 -9.40 -19.17 -7.67
N VAL A 184 -9.04 -20.33 -8.18
CA VAL A 184 -10.00 -21.41 -8.44
C VAL A 184 -10.21 -22.11 -7.09
N HIS A 185 -11.46 -22.15 -6.63
CA HIS A 185 -11.87 -22.96 -5.48
C HIS A 185 -11.88 -24.44 -5.83
#